data_AF-A0A3A9BRU2-F1
#
_entry.id   AF-A0A3A9BRU2-F1
#
_cell.length_a   1.000
_cell.length_b   1.000
_cell.length_c   1.000
_cell.angle_alpha   90.00
_cell.angle_beta   90.00
_cell.angle_gamma   90.00
#
_symmetry.space_group_name_H-M   'P 1'
#
loop_
_entity.id
_entity.type
_entity.pdbx_description
1 polymer ?
#
loop_
_entity_poly.entity_id
_entity_poly.type
_entity_poly.pdbx_seq_one_letter_code
_entity_poly.pdbx_strand_id
1 'polypeptide(L)'
;MRRKKGQKGVLSIEASISYSIFLMIIVTILYIMRIVYVYGLIQHAVSQTAKELSMYSYLYQVSGLNDINQQIQEGTAKRTKQFNGDIEELVRFYQEFSSGNITEKYNGTTDPKEIIKNIGATLLGQAGKEANQQLIELVVRPLMESYIGADAQGNGADARLEALRVVGGLKGLNLNSSSFFEDGSTIDLVVCYTIDPVMPVDILPSMNLANRACIRGMSGSSAFDGGSSSQKAEEMSVWEMAPVKRGNAIQEQEGVRNLPNHFPAYSAYDSASGKATAECSIDLRDASYQNVSGIKAAISRECKKMENFQDTTYDGVTLKRDDIKSRELVIYIPSSKGGREIDRASYDQAVKEIREKYPDIQITTKEID
;
A
#
# COMPACT_ATOMS: atom_id res chain seq x y z
N MET A 1 5.42 54.03 -66.87
CA MET A 1 6.19 53.13 -65.97
C MET A 1 6.51 51.82 -66.72
N ARG A 2 7.78 51.57 -67.06
CA ARG A 2 8.22 50.31 -67.69
C ARG A 2 8.16 49.17 -66.65
N ARG A 3 7.27 48.20 -66.83
CA ARG A 3 7.27 46.93 -66.07
C ARG A 3 8.54 46.15 -66.45
N LYS A 4 9.42 45.89 -65.48
CA LYS A 4 10.57 44.99 -65.64
C LYS A 4 10.06 43.57 -65.96
N LYS A 5 10.01 43.20 -67.25
CA LYS A 5 9.94 41.81 -67.70
C LYS A 5 11.32 41.20 -67.55
N GLY A 6 11.53 40.29 -66.60
CA GLY A 6 12.84 39.65 -66.48
C GLY A 6 13.10 38.73 -65.31
N GLN A 7 12.16 38.48 -64.40
CA GLN A 7 12.35 37.45 -63.36
C GLN A 7 11.43 36.27 -63.68
N LYS A 8 11.95 35.32 -64.47
CA LYS A 8 11.35 33.99 -64.58
C LYS A 8 11.85 33.19 -63.38
N GLY A 9 10.97 32.88 -62.44
CA GLY A 9 11.28 31.94 -61.36
C GLY A 9 11.77 30.62 -61.92
N VAL A 10 12.76 30.02 -61.27
CA VAL A 10 13.25 28.70 -61.66
C VAL A 10 12.27 27.69 -61.06
N LEU A 11 11.46 27.07 -61.92
CA LEU A 11 10.42 26.10 -61.53
C LEU A 11 10.95 24.99 -60.60
N SER A 12 12.20 24.58 -60.80
CA SER A 12 12.88 23.58 -59.97
C SER A 12 13.09 24.03 -58.52
N ILE A 13 13.35 25.32 -58.29
CA ILE A 13 13.57 25.89 -56.94
C ILE A 13 12.23 26.00 -56.20
N GLU A 14 11.18 26.45 -56.89
CA GLU A 14 9.84 26.53 -56.29
C GLU A 14 9.29 25.13 -55.95
N ALA A 15 9.55 24.14 -56.80
CA ALA A 15 9.18 22.74 -56.56
C ALA A 15 9.93 22.11 -55.37
N SER A 16 11.24 22.37 -55.22
CA SER A 16 12.02 21.80 -54.11
C SER A 16 11.63 22.40 -52.75
N ILE A 17 11.34 23.70 -52.70
CA ILE A 17 10.85 24.36 -51.48
C ILE A 17 9.45 23.84 -51.12
N SER A 18 8.54 23.76 -52.11
CA SER A 18 7.17 23.25 -51.89
C SER A 18 7.18 21.80 -51.41
N TYR A 19 8.03 20.95 -51.99
CA TYR A 19 8.19 19.56 -51.57
C TYR A 19 8.71 19.42 -50.14
N SER A 20 9.67 20.26 -49.74
CA SER A 20 10.24 20.26 -48.38
C SER A 20 9.20 20.63 -47.32
N ILE A 21 8.39 21.67 -47.60
CA ILE A 21 7.29 22.08 -46.71
C ILE A 21 6.23 20.98 -46.62
N PHE A 22 5.87 20.37 -47.75
CA PHE A 22 4.92 19.28 -47.79
C PHE A 22 5.38 18.05 -46.99
N LEU A 23 6.66 17.67 -47.12
CA LEU A 23 7.25 16.61 -46.31
C LEU A 23 7.21 16.94 -44.82
N MET A 24 7.50 18.19 -44.43
CA MET A 24 7.44 18.62 -43.03
C MET A 24 6.02 18.44 -42.46
N ILE A 25 4.99 18.77 -43.23
CA ILE A 25 3.58 18.58 -42.83
C ILE A 25 3.27 17.09 -42.66
N ILE A 26 3.65 16.25 -43.61
CA ILE A 26 3.43 14.79 -43.51
C ILE A 26 4.13 14.21 -42.27
N VAL A 27 5.40 14.55 -42.05
CA VAL A 27 6.15 14.09 -40.88
C VAL A 27 5.50 14.55 -39.58
N THR A 28 4.99 15.78 -39.52
CA THR A 28 4.26 16.30 -38.37
C THR A 28 3.00 15.49 -38.09
N ILE A 29 2.21 15.17 -39.13
CA ILE A 29 1.00 14.35 -38.99
C ILE A 29 1.34 12.93 -38.53
N LEU A 30 2.39 12.31 -39.10
CA LEU A 30 2.88 10.99 -38.69
C LEU A 30 3.36 10.97 -37.24
N TYR A 31 4.01 12.06 -36.80
CA TYR A 31 4.45 12.22 -35.43
C TYR A 31 3.26 12.30 -34.46
N ILE A 32 2.25 13.11 -34.77
CA ILE A 32 1.02 13.21 -33.95
C ILE A 32 0.32 11.84 -33.86
N MET A 33 0.18 11.13 -34.99
CA MET A 33 -0.38 9.77 -35.00
C MET A 33 0.40 8.83 -34.07
N ARG A 34 1.73 8.91 -34.08
CA ARG A 34 2.58 8.10 -33.20
C ARG A 34 2.37 8.42 -31.73
N ILE A 35 2.28 9.70 -31.35
CA ILE A 35 1.99 10.10 -29.97
C ILE A 35 0.66 9.54 -29.50
N VAL A 36 -0.40 9.70 -30.32
CA VAL A 36 -1.74 9.20 -29.98
C VAL A 36 -1.73 7.67 -29.84
N TYR A 37 -0.98 6.98 -30.72
CA TYR A 37 -0.80 5.53 -30.64
C TYR A 37 -0.10 5.09 -29.35
N VAL A 38 1.02 5.74 -28.99
CA VAL A 38 1.75 5.47 -27.74
C VAL A 38 0.87 5.71 -26.52
N TYR A 39 0.17 6.84 -26.49
CA TYR A 39 -0.74 7.18 -25.39
C TYR A 39 -1.83 6.12 -25.23
N GLY A 40 -2.45 5.67 -26.33
CA GLY A 40 -3.45 4.61 -26.31
C GLY A 40 -2.89 3.26 -25.87
N LEU A 41 -1.69 2.90 -26.34
CA LEU A 41 -1.00 1.67 -25.98
C LEU A 41 -0.68 1.61 -24.48
N ILE A 42 -0.10 2.68 -23.93
CA ILE A 42 0.23 2.76 -22.50
C ILE A 42 -1.06 2.84 -21.67
N GLN A 43 -2.08 3.59 -22.10
CA GLN A 43 -3.37 3.62 -21.39
C GLN A 43 -4.03 2.24 -21.33
N HIS A 44 -3.95 1.46 -22.41
CA HIS A 44 -4.45 0.09 -22.42
C HIS A 44 -3.71 -0.76 -21.39
N ALA A 45 -2.37 -0.74 -21.41
CA ALA A 45 -1.56 -1.50 -20.47
C ALA A 45 -1.84 -1.10 -19.01
N VAL A 46 -1.85 0.20 -18.70
CA VAL A 46 -2.17 0.72 -17.37
C VAL A 46 -3.55 0.27 -16.89
N SER A 47 -4.57 0.37 -17.75
CA SER A 47 -5.93 -0.04 -17.41
C SER A 47 -6.05 -1.54 -17.14
N GLN A 48 -5.41 -2.38 -17.96
CA GLN A 48 -5.45 -3.84 -17.78
C GLN A 48 -4.66 -4.27 -16.54
N THR A 49 -3.47 -3.72 -16.32
CA THR A 49 -2.66 -3.98 -15.12
C THR A 49 -3.43 -3.60 -13.85
N ALA A 50 -4.07 -2.43 -13.82
CA ALA A 50 -4.89 -2.01 -12.68
C ALA A 50 -6.08 -2.97 -12.44
N LYS A 51 -6.75 -3.41 -13.51
CA LYS A 51 -7.84 -4.39 -13.43
C LYS A 51 -7.37 -5.75 -12.92
N GLU A 52 -6.19 -6.19 -13.31
CA GLU A 52 -5.64 -7.46 -12.85
C GLU A 52 -5.21 -7.40 -11.38
N LEU A 53 -4.57 -6.32 -10.97
CA LEU A 53 -4.26 -6.05 -9.56
C LEU A 53 -5.54 -6.03 -8.69
N SER A 54 -6.64 -5.48 -9.20
CA SER A 54 -7.90 -5.45 -8.45
C SER A 54 -8.49 -6.84 -8.23
N MET A 55 -8.26 -7.79 -9.13
CA MET A 55 -8.66 -9.20 -8.96
C MET A 55 -7.81 -9.90 -7.90
N TYR A 56 -6.52 -9.60 -7.81
CA TYR A 56 -5.65 -10.16 -6.76
C TYR A 56 -6.04 -9.68 -5.36
N SER A 57 -6.59 -8.46 -5.25
CA SER A 57 -7.18 -7.96 -3.99
C SER A 57 -8.29 -8.87 -3.45
N TYR A 58 -9.13 -9.44 -4.32
CA TYR A 58 -10.23 -10.31 -3.91
C TYR A 58 -9.72 -11.63 -3.34
N LEU A 59 -8.74 -12.25 -4.00
CA LEU A 59 -8.15 -13.50 -3.52
C LEU A 59 -7.56 -13.33 -2.12
N TYR A 60 -6.89 -12.21 -1.85
CA TYR A 60 -6.41 -11.92 -0.50
C TYR A 60 -7.57 -11.81 0.50
N GLN A 61 -8.57 -10.98 0.23
CA GLN A 61 -9.67 -10.74 1.17
C GLN A 61 -10.47 -12.01 1.48
N VAL A 62 -10.75 -12.83 0.46
CA VAL A 62 -11.53 -14.06 0.62
C VAL A 62 -10.70 -15.21 1.22
N SER A 63 -9.39 -15.23 0.99
CA SER A 63 -8.51 -16.27 1.56
C SER A 63 -8.34 -16.19 3.08
N GLY A 64 -8.84 -15.13 3.74
CA GLY A 64 -8.86 -15.04 5.20
C GLY A 64 -7.47 -14.98 5.86
N LEU A 65 -6.41 -14.64 5.10
CA LEU A 65 -5.01 -14.65 5.56
C LEU A 65 -4.65 -13.49 6.51
N ASN A 66 -5.62 -12.94 7.26
CA ASN A 66 -5.37 -11.96 8.33
C ASN A 66 -4.46 -12.55 9.44
N ASP A 67 -4.45 -13.88 9.61
CA ASP A 67 -3.65 -14.62 10.61
C ASP A 67 -2.17 -14.80 10.26
N ILE A 68 -1.74 -14.51 9.03
CA ILE A 68 -0.35 -14.77 8.59
C ILE A 68 0.63 -13.68 9.03
N ASN A 69 0.13 -12.55 9.56
CA ASN A 69 0.95 -11.46 10.12
C ASN A 69 1.94 -11.91 11.21
N GLN A 70 1.67 -13.03 11.91
CA GLN A 70 2.49 -13.49 13.04
C GLN A 70 3.82 -14.13 12.61
N GLN A 71 3.99 -14.52 11.34
CA GLN A 71 5.22 -15.17 10.86
C GLN A 71 6.16 -14.26 10.05
N ILE A 72 5.81 -13.00 9.80
CA ILE A 72 6.60 -12.07 8.97
C ILE A 72 7.75 -11.40 9.75
N GLN A 73 7.73 -11.41 11.09
CA GLN A 73 8.73 -10.70 11.91
C GLN A 73 10.10 -11.39 12.07
N GLU A 74 10.28 -12.66 11.67
CA GLU A 74 11.51 -13.42 12.01
C GLU A 74 12.47 -13.75 10.84
N GLY A 75 12.43 -13.08 9.68
CA GLY A 75 13.33 -13.51 8.59
C GLY A 75 13.46 -12.62 7.36
N THR A 76 13.66 -11.32 7.53
CA THR A 76 13.64 -10.33 6.43
C THR A 76 14.74 -10.53 5.37
N ALA A 77 15.91 -11.11 5.72
CA ALA A 77 17.02 -11.24 4.75
C ALA A 77 17.03 -12.56 3.95
N LYS A 78 16.47 -13.65 4.50
CA LYS A 78 16.47 -14.97 3.87
C LYS A 78 15.29 -15.16 2.91
N ARG A 79 14.17 -14.45 3.18
CA ARG A 79 12.95 -14.51 2.38
C ARG A 79 12.95 -13.65 1.13
N THR A 80 13.67 -12.52 1.06
CA THR A 80 13.74 -11.72 -0.18
C THR A 80 14.25 -12.52 -1.38
N LYS A 81 15.14 -13.51 -1.14
CA LYS A 81 15.65 -14.41 -2.20
C LYS A 81 14.64 -15.49 -2.61
N GLN A 82 13.85 -16.00 -1.66
CA GLN A 82 12.82 -16.99 -1.92
C GLN A 82 11.59 -16.33 -2.59
N PHE A 83 11.24 -15.13 -2.13
CA PHE A 83 10.23 -14.23 -2.68
C PHE A 83 10.47 -13.85 -4.15
N ASN A 84 11.71 -13.50 -4.52
CA ASN A 84 12.05 -13.23 -5.92
C ASN A 84 11.87 -14.49 -6.80
N GLY A 85 12.17 -15.68 -6.29
CA GLY A 85 11.96 -16.94 -7.01
C GLY A 85 10.48 -17.28 -7.18
N ASP A 86 9.69 -17.16 -6.11
CA ASP A 86 8.27 -17.50 -6.12
C ASP A 86 7.44 -16.55 -7.03
N ILE A 87 7.84 -15.28 -7.14
CA ILE A 87 7.18 -14.30 -8.01
C ILE A 87 7.58 -14.49 -9.48
N GLU A 88 8.86 -14.74 -9.77
CA GLU A 88 9.30 -15.06 -11.14
C GLU A 88 8.61 -16.33 -11.67
N GLU A 89 8.38 -17.32 -10.82
CA GLU A 89 7.70 -18.56 -11.18
C GLU A 89 6.18 -18.37 -11.35
N LEU A 90 5.56 -17.46 -10.59
CA LEU A 90 4.14 -17.11 -10.74
C LEU A 90 3.85 -16.34 -12.03
N VAL A 91 4.71 -15.36 -12.36
CA VAL A 91 4.63 -14.60 -13.62
C VAL A 91 4.81 -15.55 -14.81
N ARG A 92 5.72 -16.51 -14.72
CA ARG A 92 5.91 -17.57 -15.73
C ARG A 92 4.69 -18.48 -15.87
N PHE A 93 4.15 -18.99 -14.76
CA PHE A 93 2.94 -19.82 -14.78
C PHE A 93 1.76 -19.09 -15.45
N TYR A 94 1.59 -17.80 -15.16
CA TYR A 94 0.53 -17.00 -15.79
C TYR A 94 0.78 -16.72 -17.27
N GLN A 95 2.02 -16.40 -17.66
CA GLN A 95 2.39 -16.23 -19.08
C GLN A 95 2.14 -17.54 -19.88
N GLU A 96 2.39 -18.69 -19.28
CA GLU A 96 2.11 -20.01 -19.88
C GLU A 96 0.61 -20.36 -19.91
N PHE A 97 -0.12 -20.05 -18.84
CA PHE A 97 -1.57 -20.22 -18.79
C PHE A 97 -2.29 -19.32 -19.79
N SER A 98 -1.90 -18.04 -19.85
CA SER A 98 -2.43 -17.05 -20.79
C SER A 98 -2.02 -17.35 -22.24
N SER A 99 -0.92 -18.05 -22.47
CA SER A 99 -0.49 -18.51 -23.80
C SER A 99 -1.03 -19.90 -24.17
N GLY A 100 -1.73 -20.58 -23.25
CA GLY A 100 -2.43 -21.85 -23.49
C GLY A 100 -1.55 -23.09 -23.59
N ASN A 101 -0.28 -23.02 -23.16
CA ASN A 101 0.69 -24.11 -23.30
C ASN A 101 0.96 -24.78 -21.94
N ILE A 102 0.16 -25.80 -21.58
CA ILE A 102 0.20 -26.45 -20.26
C ILE A 102 1.04 -27.74 -20.35
N THR A 103 2.37 -27.64 -20.39
CA THR A 103 3.23 -28.85 -20.49
C THR A 103 4.44 -28.93 -19.56
N GLU A 104 4.84 -27.85 -18.86
CA GLU A 104 5.93 -27.94 -17.87
C GLU A 104 5.44 -28.23 -16.45
N LYS A 105 6.18 -29.10 -15.74
CA LYS A 105 5.95 -29.40 -14.33
C LYS A 105 6.54 -28.30 -13.47
N TYR A 106 5.65 -27.55 -12.84
CA TYR A 106 5.89 -26.62 -11.74
C TYR A 106 6.74 -27.26 -10.62
N ASN A 107 7.82 -26.61 -10.21
CA ASN A 107 8.76 -27.09 -9.18
C ASN A 107 8.92 -26.14 -7.97
N GLY A 108 8.17 -25.03 -7.94
CA GLY A 108 8.06 -24.10 -6.82
C GLY A 108 7.08 -24.53 -5.73
N THR A 109 6.69 -23.59 -4.87
CA THR A 109 5.68 -23.82 -3.83
C THR A 109 4.25 -23.82 -4.37
N THR A 110 3.66 -25.01 -4.56
CA THR A 110 2.28 -25.15 -5.08
C THR A 110 1.22 -24.65 -4.11
N ASP A 111 1.63 -24.19 -2.92
CA ASP A 111 0.73 -23.71 -1.89
C ASP A 111 0.18 -22.32 -2.25
N PRO A 112 -1.12 -22.22 -2.62
CA PRO A 112 -1.75 -20.96 -2.99
C PRO A 112 -1.68 -19.92 -1.86
N LYS A 113 -1.51 -20.36 -0.61
CA LYS A 113 -1.41 -19.46 0.56
C LYS A 113 -0.09 -18.69 0.59
N GLU A 114 1.03 -19.30 0.19
CA GLU A 114 2.34 -18.60 0.19
C GLU A 114 2.44 -17.59 -0.97
N ILE A 115 1.84 -17.92 -2.12
CA ILE A 115 1.71 -17.03 -3.28
C ILE A 115 0.87 -15.79 -2.92
N ILE A 116 -0.31 -15.98 -2.33
CA ILE A 116 -1.23 -14.91 -1.94
C ILE A 116 -0.67 -14.09 -0.76
N LYS A 117 0.10 -14.71 0.14
CA LYS A 117 0.81 -14.04 1.24
C LYS A 117 1.90 -13.09 0.75
N ASN A 118 2.67 -13.46 -0.26
CA ASN A 118 3.72 -12.64 -0.83
C ASN A 118 3.15 -11.39 -1.54
N ILE A 119 2.06 -11.55 -2.28
CA ILE A 119 1.35 -10.44 -2.93
C ILE A 119 0.59 -9.60 -1.89
N GLY A 120 -0.13 -10.25 -0.97
CA GLY A 120 -0.96 -9.64 0.05
C GLY A 120 -0.23 -8.82 1.11
N ALA A 121 0.91 -9.29 1.60
CA ALA A 121 1.76 -8.55 2.54
C ALA A 121 2.28 -7.23 1.92
N THR A 122 2.44 -7.21 0.59
CA THR A 122 2.86 -6.03 -0.18
C THR A 122 1.69 -5.09 -0.49
N LEU A 123 0.48 -5.63 -0.69
CA LEU A 123 -0.75 -4.86 -0.98
C LEU A 123 -1.42 -4.25 0.26
N LEU A 124 -1.25 -4.84 1.46
CA LEU A 124 -1.90 -4.39 2.70
C LEU A 124 -0.95 -3.96 3.82
N GLY A 125 0.35 -4.02 3.55
CA GLY A 125 1.33 -3.40 4.43
C GLY A 125 1.09 -1.89 4.46
N GLN A 126 0.64 -1.36 5.59
CA GLN A 126 0.89 0.04 5.95
C GLN A 126 2.41 0.25 5.96
N ALA A 127 3.02 0.53 4.81
CA ALA A 127 4.47 0.46 4.67
C ALA A 127 5.00 1.35 3.55
N GLY A 128 4.59 2.63 3.53
CA GLY A 128 5.33 3.72 2.89
C GLY A 128 5.78 3.48 1.44
N LYS A 129 6.79 4.25 1.00
CA LYS A 129 7.24 4.27 -0.40
C LYS A 129 7.95 2.98 -0.84
N GLU A 130 8.50 2.21 0.11
CA GLU A 130 9.34 1.02 -0.16
C GLU A 130 8.52 -0.21 -0.60
N ALA A 131 7.35 -0.45 0.00
CA ALA A 131 6.47 -1.54 -0.41
C ALA A 131 5.85 -1.29 -1.80
N ASN A 132 5.45 -0.05 -2.08
CA ASN A 132 4.97 0.36 -3.40
C ASN A 132 6.03 0.11 -4.48
N GLN A 133 7.30 0.44 -4.19
CA GLN A 133 8.38 0.23 -5.14
C GLN A 133 8.59 -1.26 -5.46
N GLN A 134 8.48 -2.15 -4.48
CA GLN A 134 8.59 -3.59 -4.72
C GLN A 134 7.41 -4.14 -5.52
N LEU A 135 6.18 -3.73 -5.21
CA LEU A 135 4.99 -4.10 -6.00
C LEU A 135 5.12 -3.64 -7.45
N ILE A 136 5.61 -2.41 -7.64
CA ILE A 136 5.85 -1.83 -8.96
C ILE A 136 6.83 -2.70 -9.76
N GLU A 137 7.98 -3.02 -9.19
CA GLU A 137 9.03 -3.74 -9.94
C GLU A 137 8.68 -5.22 -10.18
N LEU A 138 8.00 -5.87 -9.23
CA LEU A 138 7.78 -7.32 -9.27
C LEU A 138 6.45 -7.73 -9.91
N VAL A 139 5.44 -6.85 -9.90
CA VAL A 139 4.10 -7.17 -10.39
C VAL A 139 3.66 -6.20 -11.47
N VAL A 140 3.66 -4.90 -11.18
CA VAL A 140 3.10 -3.90 -12.09
C VAL A 140 3.89 -3.83 -13.39
N ARG A 141 5.22 -3.75 -13.32
CA ARG A 141 6.09 -3.60 -14.50
C ARG A 141 6.03 -4.84 -15.42
N PRO A 142 6.12 -6.10 -14.93
CA PRO A 142 5.92 -7.28 -15.78
C PRO A 142 4.53 -7.37 -16.42
N LEU A 143 3.46 -7.02 -15.68
CA LEU A 143 2.11 -7.01 -16.25
C LEU A 143 1.98 -5.94 -17.35
N MET A 144 2.50 -4.73 -17.10
CA MET A 144 2.52 -3.69 -18.12
C MET A 144 3.30 -4.11 -19.35
N GLU A 145 4.46 -4.75 -19.18
CA GLU A 145 5.26 -5.31 -20.28
C GLU A 145 4.44 -6.28 -21.13
N SER A 146 3.73 -7.19 -20.46
CA SER A 146 2.83 -8.16 -21.12
C SER A 146 1.71 -7.48 -21.92
N TYR A 147 1.03 -6.49 -21.32
CA TYR A 147 -0.08 -5.80 -21.97
C TYR A 147 0.35 -4.79 -23.05
N ILE A 148 1.59 -4.30 -23.00
CA ILE A 148 2.19 -3.59 -24.13
C ILE A 148 2.44 -4.59 -25.25
N GLY A 149 3.04 -5.74 -24.93
CA GLY A 149 3.25 -6.87 -25.83
C GLY A 149 4.26 -6.59 -26.94
N ALA A 150 4.56 -7.64 -27.72
CA ALA A 150 5.46 -7.53 -28.84
C ALA A 150 4.88 -6.68 -29.99
N ASP A 151 5.74 -6.10 -30.84
CA ASP A 151 5.30 -5.44 -32.07
C ASP A 151 4.98 -6.45 -33.19
N ALA A 152 4.57 -5.94 -34.35
CA ALA A 152 4.24 -6.78 -35.52
C ALA A 152 5.46 -7.55 -36.07
N GLN A 153 6.69 -7.18 -35.70
CA GLN A 153 7.92 -7.86 -36.07
C GLN A 153 8.39 -8.86 -34.99
N GLY A 154 7.66 -8.97 -33.87
CA GLY A 154 8.00 -9.85 -32.76
C GLY A 154 9.02 -9.26 -31.79
N ASN A 155 9.36 -7.97 -31.90
CA ASN A 155 10.23 -7.32 -30.93
C ASN A 155 9.47 -7.12 -29.62
N GLY A 156 10.13 -7.38 -28.48
CA GLY A 156 9.52 -7.24 -27.15
C GLY A 156 9.05 -5.81 -26.84
N ALA A 157 8.27 -5.68 -25.76
CA ALA A 157 7.62 -4.42 -25.37
C ALA A 157 8.59 -3.24 -25.21
N ASP A 158 9.79 -3.47 -24.67
CA ASP A 158 10.83 -2.45 -24.50
C ASP A 158 11.27 -1.87 -25.85
N ALA A 159 11.69 -2.72 -26.79
CA ALA A 159 12.08 -2.33 -28.14
C ALA A 159 10.93 -1.65 -28.91
N ARG A 160 9.69 -2.12 -28.70
CA ARG A 160 8.50 -1.49 -29.26
C ARG A 160 8.31 -0.06 -28.76
N LEU A 161 8.47 0.17 -27.45
CA LEU A 161 8.36 1.50 -26.85
C LEU A 161 9.50 2.42 -27.34
N GLU A 162 10.72 1.92 -27.45
CA GLU A 162 11.86 2.68 -27.99
C GLU A 162 11.65 3.05 -29.48
N ALA A 163 11.14 2.12 -30.29
CA ALA A 163 10.78 2.39 -31.69
C ALA A 163 9.70 3.48 -31.81
N LEU A 164 8.81 3.54 -30.82
CA LEU A 164 7.79 4.57 -30.68
C LEU A 164 8.29 5.86 -30.02
N ARG A 165 9.60 5.94 -29.69
CA ARG A 165 10.30 7.09 -29.12
C ARG A 165 9.99 7.40 -27.65
N VAL A 166 9.55 6.40 -26.89
CA VAL A 166 9.55 6.51 -25.44
C VAL A 166 11.00 6.44 -24.96
N VAL A 167 11.45 7.50 -24.29
CA VAL A 167 12.83 7.63 -23.80
C VAL A 167 13.10 6.53 -22.77
N GLY A 168 14.06 5.65 -23.05
CA GLY A 168 14.41 4.52 -22.17
C GLY A 168 13.42 3.35 -22.19
N GLY A 169 12.54 3.28 -23.20
CA GLY A 169 11.64 2.15 -23.40
C GLY A 169 10.76 1.86 -22.17
N LEU A 170 10.71 0.60 -21.76
CA LEU A 170 9.98 0.14 -20.59
C LEU A 170 10.59 0.68 -19.28
N LYS A 171 11.92 0.80 -19.22
CA LYS A 171 12.63 1.36 -18.04
C LYS A 171 12.38 2.86 -17.87
N GLY A 172 12.03 3.54 -18.94
CA GLY A 172 11.63 4.95 -18.95
C GLY A 172 10.26 5.23 -18.35
N LEU A 173 9.45 4.19 -18.12
CA LEU A 173 8.16 4.32 -17.46
C LEU A 173 8.37 4.52 -15.95
N ASN A 174 7.99 5.70 -15.46
CA ASN A 174 8.07 6.09 -14.05
C ASN A 174 6.71 5.91 -13.38
N LEU A 175 6.66 5.06 -12.36
CA LEU A 175 5.44 4.70 -11.62
C LEU A 175 5.40 5.26 -10.19
N ASN A 176 6.35 6.12 -9.81
CA ASN A 176 6.53 6.57 -8.43
C ASN A 176 5.35 7.38 -7.86
N SER A 177 4.48 7.89 -8.73
CA SER A 177 3.25 8.59 -8.36
C SER A 177 2.06 7.64 -8.14
N SER A 178 2.25 6.32 -8.29
CA SER A 178 1.20 5.34 -8.05
C SER A 178 1.03 5.08 -6.55
N SER A 179 -0.22 4.87 -6.14
CA SER A 179 -0.56 4.45 -4.78
C SER A 179 -1.45 3.22 -4.79
N PHE A 180 -1.30 2.39 -3.76
CA PHE A 180 -2.00 1.12 -3.64
C PHE A 180 -2.58 1.02 -2.24
N PHE A 181 -3.92 0.97 -2.16
CA PHE A 181 -4.68 0.77 -0.93
C PHE A 181 -4.36 1.77 0.20
N GLU A 182 -3.96 3.01 -0.12
CA GLU A 182 -3.75 4.06 0.90
C GLU A 182 -5.01 4.30 1.74
N ASP A 183 -6.17 4.24 1.10
CA ASP A 183 -7.50 4.32 1.72
C ASP A 183 -8.09 2.94 2.10
N GLY A 184 -7.28 1.87 1.98
CA GLY A 184 -7.67 0.49 2.21
C GLY A 184 -8.45 -0.19 1.08
N SER A 185 -8.78 0.50 -0.02
CA SER A 185 -9.58 -0.10 -1.10
C SER A 185 -9.23 0.30 -2.53
N THR A 186 -8.46 1.37 -2.74
CA THR A 186 -8.24 1.97 -4.06
C THR A 186 -6.84 1.69 -4.58
N ILE A 187 -6.74 1.28 -5.84
CA ILE A 187 -5.49 1.20 -6.61
C ILE A 187 -5.47 2.41 -7.55
N ASP A 188 -4.44 3.24 -7.42
CA ASP A 188 -4.19 4.38 -8.28
C ASP A 188 -2.87 4.22 -9.03
N LEU A 189 -2.95 3.72 -10.25
CA LEU A 189 -1.79 3.43 -11.08
C LEU A 189 -1.50 4.63 -12.00
N VAL A 190 -0.37 5.30 -11.79
CA VAL A 190 0.07 6.48 -12.55
C VAL A 190 1.41 6.19 -13.22
N VAL A 191 1.46 6.33 -14.54
CA VAL A 191 2.67 6.11 -15.34
C VAL A 191 3.05 7.39 -16.07
N CYS A 192 4.21 7.92 -15.74
CA CYS A 192 4.81 9.10 -16.37
C CYS A 192 5.96 8.68 -17.29
N TYR A 193 6.06 9.29 -18.47
CA TYR A 193 7.11 8.99 -19.44
C TYR A 193 7.34 10.16 -20.39
N THR A 194 8.46 10.11 -21.11
CA THR A 194 8.86 11.15 -22.05
C THR A 194 8.90 10.60 -23.46
N ILE A 195 8.33 11.35 -24.42
CA ILE A 195 8.41 11.06 -25.86
C ILE A 195 9.40 12.03 -26.51
N ASP A 196 10.35 11.48 -27.25
CA ASP A 196 11.32 12.23 -28.05
C ASP A 196 10.78 12.50 -29.48
N PRO A 197 10.60 13.77 -29.91
CA PRO A 197 10.09 14.11 -31.22
C PRO A 197 10.99 13.67 -32.38
N VAL A 198 10.37 13.22 -33.48
CA VAL A 198 11.10 12.97 -34.74
C VAL A 198 10.98 14.19 -35.63
N MET A 199 11.98 15.07 -35.55
CA MET A 199 12.09 16.21 -36.45
C MET A 199 13.51 16.28 -37.05
N PRO A 200 13.67 16.71 -38.32
CA PRO A 200 14.99 16.95 -38.93
C PRO A 200 15.80 18.07 -38.24
N VAL A 201 15.14 18.85 -37.39
CA VAL A 201 15.66 20.01 -36.66
C VAL A 201 15.03 19.99 -35.27
N ASP A 202 15.86 20.17 -34.25
CA ASP A 202 15.54 20.04 -32.81
C ASP A 202 14.72 21.24 -32.29
N ILE A 203 13.56 21.47 -32.91
CA ILE A 203 12.71 22.65 -32.68
C ILE A 203 11.66 22.38 -31.61
N LEU A 204 11.27 21.11 -31.43
CA LEU A 204 10.23 20.73 -30.48
C LEU A 204 10.86 20.14 -29.22
N PRO A 205 10.48 20.63 -28.02
CA PRO A 205 10.92 20.02 -26.79
C PRO A 205 10.34 18.61 -26.65
N SER A 206 11.05 17.74 -25.92
CA SER A 206 10.55 16.45 -25.48
C SER A 206 9.21 16.61 -24.74
N MET A 207 8.27 15.71 -24.99
CA MET A 207 6.93 15.78 -24.39
C MET A 207 6.83 14.83 -23.20
N ASN A 208 6.43 15.35 -22.04
CA ASN A 208 6.14 14.54 -20.86
C ASN A 208 4.65 14.20 -20.83
N LEU A 209 4.34 12.91 -20.75
CA LEU A 209 2.97 12.40 -20.70
C LEU A 209 2.74 11.59 -19.42
N ALA A 210 1.48 11.53 -19.03
CA ALA A 210 1.04 10.72 -17.90
C ALA A 210 -0.24 9.97 -18.27
N ASN A 211 -0.29 8.69 -17.92
CA ASN A 211 -1.47 7.84 -18.03
C ASN A 211 -1.86 7.37 -16.62
N ARG A 212 -3.15 7.38 -16.32
CA ARG A 212 -3.69 7.01 -15.00
C ARG A 212 -4.84 6.02 -15.15
N ALA A 213 -4.87 5.02 -14.28
CA ALA A 213 -6.04 4.19 -14.03
C ALA A 213 -6.29 4.12 -12.53
N CYS A 214 -7.46 4.58 -12.11
CA CYS A 214 -7.94 4.47 -10.73
C CYS A 214 -9.06 3.43 -10.70
N ILE A 215 -8.87 2.40 -9.89
CA ILE A 215 -9.83 1.30 -9.75
C ILE A 215 -9.93 0.90 -8.29
N ARG A 216 -11.12 0.48 -7.88
CA ARG A 216 -11.31 -0.11 -6.56
C ARG A 216 -10.92 -1.58 -6.60
N GLY A 217 -10.12 -2.03 -5.62
CA GLY A 217 -9.87 -3.43 -5.37
C GLY A 217 -11.19 -4.18 -5.24
N MET A 218 -11.29 -5.37 -5.83
CA MET A 218 -12.49 -6.16 -5.74
C MET A 218 -12.66 -6.64 -4.30
N SER A 219 -13.77 -6.22 -3.67
CA SER A 219 -14.15 -6.67 -2.35
C SER A 219 -15.09 -7.86 -2.42
N GLY A 220 -15.02 -8.74 -1.41
CA GLY A 220 -15.96 -9.86 -1.28
C GLY A 220 -17.45 -9.46 -1.17
N SER A 221 -17.72 -8.19 -0.88
CA SER A 221 -19.07 -7.62 -0.74
C SER A 221 -19.69 -7.22 -2.08
N SER A 222 -21.00 -7.48 -2.23
CA SER A 222 -21.79 -7.17 -3.43
C SER A 222 -21.91 -5.66 -3.66
N ALA A 223 -21.64 -5.20 -4.89
CA ALA A 223 -21.93 -3.84 -5.32
C ALA A 223 -23.43 -3.62 -5.66
N PHE A 224 -24.24 -4.68 -5.67
CA PHE A 224 -25.66 -4.66 -6.01
C PHE A 224 -26.60 -4.66 -4.81
N ASP A 225 -26.06 -4.66 -3.58
CA ASP A 225 -26.83 -4.38 -2.37
C ASP A 225 -27.10 -2.87 -2.26
N GLY A 226 -27.76 -2.33 -3.30
CA GLY A 226 -28.24 -0.96 -3.36
C GLY A 226 -29.47 -0.81 -2.48
N GLY A 227 -29.24 -0.49 -1.20
CA GLY A 227 -30.28 0.07 -0.33
C GLY A 227 -30.98 -0.93 0.60
N SER A 228 -30.28 -1.47 1.60
CA SER A 228 -30.77 -1.55 2.99
C SER A 228 -29.65 -1.91 3.97
N SER A 229 -28.45 -1.44 3.67
CA SER A 229 -27.33 -1.52 4.57
C SER A 229 -26.55 -0.22 4.44
N SER A 230 -26.95 0.82 5.17
CA SER A 230 -26.22 1.08 6.43
C SER A 230 -25.95 -0.23 7.18
N GLN A 231 -25.12 -1.08 6.59
CA GLN A 231 -24.25 -1.95 7.31
C GLN A 231 -23.45 -0.89 8.07
N LYS A 232 -23.77 -0.75 9.36
CA LYS A 232 -22.70 -0.74 10.34
C LYS A 232 -21.63 -1.60 9.70
N ALA A 233 -20.46 -1.02 9.39
CA ALA A 233 -19.27 -1.82 9.34
C ALA A 233 -19.48 -2.84 10.46
N GLU A 234 -19.55 -4.14 10.14
CA GLU A 234 -19.26 -5.08 11.21
C GLU A 234 -17.93 -4.56 11.68
N GLU A 235 -17.97 -3.85 12.81
CA GLU A 235 -16.81 -3.22 13.43
C GLU A 235 -15.89 -4.41 13.50
N MET A 236 -14.90 -4.46 12.60
CA MET A 236 -13.86 -5.46 12.71
C MET A 236 -13.38 -5.24 14.12
N SER A 237 -13.72 -6.19 14.99
CA SER A 237 -13.49 -6.07 16.41
C SER A 237 -12.06 -5.59 16.57
N VAL A 238 -11.83 -4.58 17.41
CA VAL A 238 -10.48 -4.03 17.57
C VAL A 238 -9.47 -5.14 17.91
N TRP A 239 -9.97 -6.26 18.43
CA TRP A 239 -9.26 -7.50 18.74
C TRP A 239 -8.78 -8.29 17.52
N GLU A 240 -9.37 -8.13 16.35
CA GLU A 240 -8.91 -8.72 15.07
C GLU A 240 -7.80 -7.89 14.41
N MET A 241 -7.45 -6.73 14.97
CA MET A 241 -6.36 -5.88 14.48
C MET A 241 -5.01 -6.29 15.08
N ALA A 242 -3.93 -6.02 14.34
CA ALA A 242 -2.56 -6.16 14.84
C ALA A 242 -2.32 -5.29 16.10
N PRO A 243 -1.47 -5.70 17.05
CA PRO A 243 -1.38 -5.07 18.38
C PRO A 243 -1.19 -3.54 18.39
N VAL A 244 -0.37 -3.01 17.48
CA VAL A 244 -0.14 -1.56 17.37
C VAL A 244 -1.37 -0.84 16.80
N LYS A 245 -1.99 -1.39 15.74
CA LYS A 245 -3.21 -0.81 15.16
C LYS A 245 -4.38 -0.89 16.14
N ARG A 246 -4.52 -2.01 16.85
CA ARG A 246 -5.49 -2.20 17.93
C ARG A 246 -5.32 -1.14 19.00
N GLY A 247 -4.09 -0.93 19.49
CA GLY A 247 -3.81 0.11 20.48
C GLY A 247 -4.24 1.51 20.01
N ASN A 248 -3.94 1.87 18.77
CA ASN A 248 -4.33 3.17 18.20
C ASN A 248 -5.85 3.30 18.03
N ALA A 249 -6.51 2.26 17.50
CA ALA A 249 -7.96 2.25 17.29
C ALA A 249 -8.72 2.37 18.62
N ILE A 250 -8.27 1.65 19.66
CA ILE A 250 -8.86 1.74 21.00
C ILE A 250 -8.69 3.15 21.58
N GLN A 251 -7.51 3.76 21.42
CA GLN A 251 -7.26 5.12 21.90
C GLN A 251 -8.16 6.17 21.21
N GLU A 252 -8.39 6.01 19.91
CA GLU A 252 -9.30 6.86 19.14
C GLU A 252 -10.77 6.64 19.55
N GLN A 253 -11.18 5.37 19.72
CA GLN A 253 -12.53 4.99 20.14
C GLN A 253 -12.87 5.52 21.54
N GLU A 254 -11.94 5.42 22.48
CA GLU A 254 -12.17 5.77 23.88
C GLU A 254 -11.91 7.25 24.19
N GLY A 255 -11.22 7.95 23.28
CA GLY A 255 -10.99 9.40 23.38
C GLY A 255 -10.20 9.83 24.61
N VAL A 256 -9.41 8.93 25.21
CA VAL A 256 -8.68 9.20 26.46
C VAL A 256 -7.43 10.05 26.20
N ARG A 257 -6.75 9.85 25.06
CA ARG A 257 -5.45 10.47 24.78
C ARG A 257 -5.55 11.98 24.59
N ASN A 258 -4.80 12.72 25.40
CA ASN A 258 -4.58 14.17 25.23
C ASN A 258 -3.09 14.57 25.25
N LEU A 259 -2.18 13.61 25.47
CA LEU A 259 -0.74 13.79 25.30
C LEU A 259 -0.30 13.36 23.89
N PRO A 260 0.82 13.90 23.37
CA PRO A 260 1.34 13.54 22.06
C PRO A 260 1.47 12.03 21.83
N ASN A 261 1.39 11.61 20.58
CA ASN A 261 1.61 10.21 20.22
C ASN A 261 3.01 9.76 20.65
N HIS A 262 3.10 8.57 21.24
CA HIS A 262 4.34 8.02 21.83
C HIS A 262 4.90 8.79 23.02
N PHE A 263 4.12 9.67 23.67
CA PHE A 263 4.54 10.31 24.91
C PHE A 263 4.93 9.23 25.96
N PRO A 264 6.09 9.35 26.64
CA PRO A 264 6.56 8.33 27.57
C PRO A 264 5.58 8.05 28.73
N ALA A 265 5.35 6.76 28.98
CA ALA A 265 4.56 6.18 30.08
C ALA A 265 3.05 6.53 30.14
N TYR A 266 2.60 7.66 29.60
CA TYR A 266 1.23 8.14 29.75
C TYR A 266 0.57 8.48 28.41
N SER A 267 -0.72 8.16 28.30
CA SER A 267 -1.59 8.57 27.20
C SER A 267 -2.23 9.93 27.46
N ALA A 268 -2.53 10.24 28.72
CA ALA A 268 -3.27 11.44 29.07
C ALA A 268 -2.87 12.03 30.42
N TYR A 269 -3.08 13.33 30.57
CA TYR A 269 -2.92 14.06 31.81
C TYR A 269 -4.07 15.07 32.00
N ASP A 270 -4.74 15.00 33.15
CA ASP A 270 -5.73 15.99 33.57
C ASP A 270 -5.11 16.97 34.57
N SER A 271 -4.88 18.20 34.11
CA SER A 271 -4.28 19.26 34.93
C SER A 271 -5.14 19.72 36.12
N ALA A 272 -6.46 19.51 36.10
CA ALA A 272 -7.34 19.93 37.18
C ALA A 272 -7.27 18.98 38.39
N SER A 273 -7.19 17.67 38.11
CA SER A 273 -7.09 16.63 39.16
C SER A 273 -5.65 16.17 39.43
N GLY A 274 -4.71 16.48 38.53
CA GLY A 274 -3.36 15.92 38.55
C GLY A 274 -3.31 14.43 38.20
N LYS A 275 -4.35 13.88 37.55
CA LYS A 275 -4.41 12.47 37.19
C LYS A 275 -3.65 12.21 35.88
N ALA A 276 -2.70 11.28 35.92
CA ALA A 276 -2.02 10.77 34.72
C ALA A 276 -2.52 9.36 34.37
N THR A 277 -2.97 9.18 33.13
CA THR A 277 -3.58 7.93 32.65
C THR A 277 -2.69 7.26 31.60
N ALA A 278 -2.43 5.97 31.79
CA ALA A 278 -1.81 5.08 30.82
C ALA A 278 -2.83 4.05 30.33
N GLU A 279 -2.65 3.55 29.12
CA GLU A 279 -3.57 2.60 28.50
C GLU A 279 -2.82 1.41 27.89
N CYS A 280 -3.36 0.21 28.04
CA CYS A 280 -2.88 -0.96 27.33
C CYS A 280 -4.03 -1.91 26.97
N SER A 281 -3.86 -2.69 25.91
CA SER A 281 -4.80 -3.76 25.52
C SER A 281 -4.18 -5.14 25.76
N ILE A 282 -4.97 -6.06 26.31
CA ILE A 282 -4.60 -7.45 26.56
C ILE A 282 -5.64 -8.34 25.89
N ASP A 283 -5.23 -9.07 24.86
CA ASP A 283 -6.10 -10.03 24.16
C ASP A 283 -6.02 -11.39 24.84
N LEU A 284 -7.03 -11.75 25.63
CA LEU A 284 -7.03 -12.99 26.42
C LEU A 284 -7.00 -14.27 25.58
N ARG A 285 -7.16 -14.18 24.25
CA ARG A 285 -7.06 -15.30 23.31
C ARG A 285 -5.61 -15.62 22.95
N ASP A 286 -4.70 -14.65 23.07
CA ASP A 286 -3.28 -14.83 22.78
C ASP A 286 -2.63 -15.78 23.80
N ALA A 287 -1.86 -16.76 23.32
CA ALA A 287 -1.17 -17.73 24.18
C ALA A 287 -0.29 -17.07 25.25
N SER A 288 0.24 -15.87 24.98
CA SER A 288 1.04 -15.07 25.91
C SER A 288 0.23 -14.58 27.13
N TYR A 289 -1.10 -14.52 27.01
CA TYR A 289 -2.02 -14.01 28.02
C TYR A 289 -2.98 -15.07 28.58
N GLN A 290 -2.75 -16.36 28.27
CA GLN A 290 -3.55 -17.45 28.83
C GLN A 290 -3.11 -17.89 30.24
N ASN A 291 -1.91 -17.50 30.68
CA ASN A 291 -1.40 -17.80 32.02
C ASN A 291 -1.18 -16.54 32.87
N VAL A 292 -1.38 -16.68 34.18
CA VAL A 292 -1.27 -15.59 35.17
C VAL A 292 0.08 -14.87 35.08
N SER A 293 1.18 -15.61 34.87
CA SER A 293 2.53 -15.04 34.83
C SER A 293 2.72 -14.07 33.66
N GLY A 294 2.27 -14.43 32.46
CA GLY A 294 2.36 -13.59 31.26
C GLY A 294 1.56 -12.31 31.38
N ILE A 295 0.32 -12.40 31.89
CA ILE A 295 -0.53 -11.24 32.16
C ILE A 295 0.14 -10.32 33.19
N LYS A 296 0.63 -10.88 34.31
CA LYS A 296 1.35 -10.11 35.34
C LYS A 296 2.58 -9.40 34.79
N ALA A 297 3.34 -10.05 33.91
CA ALA A 297 4.52 -9.45 33.29
C ALA A 297 4.14 -8.24 32.42
N ALA A 298 3.06 -8.36 31.62
CA ALA A 298 2.57 -7.27 30.79
C ALA A 298 2.08 -6.07 31.61
N ILE A 299 1.24 -6.31 32.61
CA ILE A 299 0.72 -5.22 33.46
C ILE A 299 1.87 -4.60 34.29
N SER A 300 2.76 -5.43 34.86
CA SER A 300 3.92 -4.95 35.61
C SER A 300 4.83 -4.04 34.79
N ARG A 301 4.98 -4.31 33.50
CA ARG A 301 5.82 -3.49 32.61
C ARG A 301 5.26 -2.08 32.49
N GLU A 302 3.95 -1.93 32.33
CA GLU A 302 3.32 -0.61 32.24
C GLU A 302 3.34 0.10 33.60
N CYS A 303 3.04 -0.59 34.70
CA CYS A 303 3.17 -0.03 36.05
C CYS A 303 4.58 0.50 36.34
N LYS A 304 5.63 -0.26 35.96
CA LYS A 304 7.02 0.17 36.11
C LYS A 304 7.36 1.42 35.30
N LYS A 305 6.81 1.57 34.08
CA LYS A 305 7.02 2.79 33.29
C LYS A 305 6.41 4.00 34.00
N MET A 306 5.20 3.85 34.55
CA MET A 306 4.52 4.91 35.30
C MET A 306 5.27 5.26 36.60
N GLU A 307 5.80 4.27 37.31
CA GLU A 307 6.57 4.48 38.55
C GLU A 307 7.91 5.19 38.29
N ASN A 308 8.61 4.77 37.23
CA ASN A 308 9.91 5.30 36.84
C ASN A 308 9.85 6.58 36.00
N PHE A 309 8.65 7.10 35.73
CA PHE A 309 8.48 8.33 34.96
C PHE A 309 9.23 9.51 35.60
N GLN A 310 9.93 10.26 34.76
CA GLN A 310 10.66 11.47 35.12
C GLN A 310 10.13 12.65 34.30
N ASP A 311 10.49 13.86 34.72
CA ASP A 311 10.18 15.08 33.98
C ASP A 311 10.52 14.91 32.49
N THR A 312 9.51 15.06 31.65
CA THR A 312 9.62 14.76 30.22
C THR A 312 9.05 15.91 29.42
N THR A 313 9.83 16.37 28.43
CA THR A 313 9.36 17.24 27.35
C THR A 313 9.40 16.48 26.05
N TYR A 314 8.26 16.35 25.40
CA TYR A 314 8.13 15.64 24.13
C TYR A 314 7.09 16.33 23.26
N ASP A 315 7.43 16.54 21.98
CA ASP A 315 6.57 17.20 20.98
C ASP A 315 5.95 18.53 21.48
N GLY A 316 6.76 19.35 22.14
CA GLY A 316 6.34 20.66 22.67
C GLY A 316 5.50 20.60 23.95
N VAL A 317 5.15 19.42 24.46
CA VAL A 317 4.42 19.23 25.71
C VAL A 317 5.37 18.82 26.84
N THR A 318 5.28 19.49 27.98
CA THR A 318 6.06 19.18 29.19
C THR A 318 5.15 18.64 30.29
N LEU A 319 5.48 17.47 30.83
CA LEU A 319 4.84 16.91 32.02
C LEU A 319 5.90 16.67 33.10
N LYS A 320 5.73 17.30 34.26
CA LYS A 320 6.61 17.09 35.42
C LYS A 320 6.06 16.00 36.31
N ARG A 321 6.95 15.25 36.94
CA ARG A 321 6.60 14.20 37.90
C ARG A 321 5.81 14.77 39.07
N ASP A 322 6.18 15.96 39.54
CA ASP A 322 5.54 16.62 40.69
C ASP A 322 4.10 17.09 40.41
N ASP A 323 3.73 17.23 39.13
CA ASP A 323 2.37 17.60 38.73
C ASP A 323 1.41 16.40 38.84
N ILE A 324 1.92 15.16 38.80
CA ILE A 324 1.13 13.93 38.87
C ILE A 324 0.76 13.61 40.32
N LYS A 325 -0.53 13.74 40.66
CA LYS A 325 -1.09 13.45 41.99
C LYS A 325 -1.71 12.06 42.10
N SER A 326 -2.19 11.51 40.98
CA SER A 326 -2.72 10.15 40.92
C SER A 326 -2.40 9.49 39.58
N ARG A 327 -2.31 8.16 39.58
CA ARG A 327 -1.92 7.35 38.43
C ARG A 327 -3.01 6.33 38.15
N GLU A 328 -3.46 6.26 36.91
CA GLU A 328 -4.43 5.28 36.45
C GLU A 328 -3.87 4.48 35.28
N LEU A 329 -3.96 3.15 35.35
CA LEU A 329 -3.73 2.25 34.23
C LEU A 329 -5.07 1.66 33.80
N VAL A 330 -5.51 2.03 32.60
CA VAL A 330 -6.71 1.46 31.97
C VAL A 330 -6.29 0.27 31.10
N ILE A 331 -6.84 -0.89 31.41
CA ILE A 331 -6.59 -2.13 30.69
C ILE A 331 -7.85 -2.49 29.91
N TYR A 332 -7.70 -2.56 28.59
CA TYR A 332 -8.74 -3.03 27.69
C TYR A 332 -8.62 -4.53 27.48
N ILE A 333 -9.74 -5.25 27.58
CA ILE A 333 -9.84 -6.69 27.31
C ILE A 333 -11.06 -6.98 26.40
N PRO A 334 -11.05 -8.09 25.64
CA PRO A 334 -12.18 -8.44 24.81
C PRO A 334 -13.43 -8.79 25.63
N SER A 335 -14.58 -8.35 25.14
CA SER A 335 -15.89 -8.62 25.77
C SER A 335 -16.40 -10.03 25.43
N SER A 336 -17.16 -10.62 26.35
CA SER A 336 -17.82 -11.93 26.15
C SER A 336 -19.15 -11.83 25.38
N LYS A 337 -19.46 -10.70 24.73
CA LYS A 337 -20.69 -10.55 23.95
C LYS A 337 -20.60 -11.31 22.61
N GLY A 338 -21.77 -11.68 22.07
CA GLY A 338 -21.87 -12.32 20.74
C GLY A 338 -21.54 -13.81 20.69
N GLY A 339 -21.60 -14.54 21.81
CA GLY A 339 -21.38 -15.99 21.86
C GLY A 339 -19.92 -16.43 21.98
N ARG A 340 -18.99 -15.49 22.23
CA ARG A 340 -17.59 -15.79 22.53
C ARG A 340 -17.42 -15.95 24.04
N GLU A 341 -17.07 -17.15 24.49
CA GLU A 341 -16.72 -17.39 25.89
C GLU A 341 -15.23 -17.04 26.09
N ILE A 342 -14.95 -16.02 26.90
CA ILE A 342 -13.58 -15.59 27.23
C ILE A 342 -13.34 -15.88 28.70
N ASP A 343 -12.41 -16.80 28.98
CA ASP A 343 -11.98 -17.09 30.35
C ASP A 343 -11.11 -15.96 30.89
N ARG A 344 -11.63 -15.29 31.93
CA ARG A 344 -11.00 -14.17 32.63
C ARG A 344 -10.34 -14.58 33.95
N ALA A 345 -10.41 -15.84 34.37
CA ALA A 345 -9.95 -16.26 35.70
C ALA A 345 -8.47 -15.93 35.92
N SER A 346 -7.61 -16.27 34.95
CA SER A 346 -6.18 -15.94 34.98
C SER A 346 -5.93 -14.42 35.01
N TYR A 347 -6.75 -13.65 34.29
CA TYR A 347 -6.64 -12.19 34.24
C TYR A 347 -7.02 -11.55 35.57
N ASP A 348 -8.17 -11.92 36.13
CA ASP A 348 -8.64 -11.39 37.40
C ASP A 348 -7.66 -11.70 38.55
N GLN A 349 -7.12 -12.92 38.56
CA GLN A 349 -6.07 -13.30 39.50
C GLN A 349 -4.83 -12.40 39.32
N ALA A 350 -4.36 -12.22 38.09
CA ALA A 350 -3.20 -11.38 37.80
C ALA A 350 -3.42 -9.92 38.24
N VAL A 351 -4.58 -9.33 37.93
CA VAL A 351 -4.92 -7.96 38.33
C VAL A 351 -4.97 -7.81 39.84
N LYS A 352 -5.53 -8.79 40.56
CA LYS A 352 -5.55 -8.78 42.04
C LYS A 352 -4.14 -8.75 42.62
N GLU A 353 -3.26 -9.63 42.15
CA GLU A 353 -1.87 -9.70 42.63
C GLU A 353 -1.05 -8.45 42.25
N ILE A 354 -1.34 -7.82 41.11
CA ILE A 354 -0.66 -6.58 40.69
C ILE A 354 -1.14 -5.38 41.52
N ARG A 355 -2.43 -5.30 41.86
CA ARG A 355 -2.95 -4.23 42.74
C ARG A 355 -2.29 -4.25 44.11
N GLU A 356 -1.99 -5.42 44.65
CA GLU A 356 -1.24 -5.56 45.90
C GLU A 356 0.21 -5.07 45.75
N LYS A 357 0.81 -5.22 44.57
CA LYS A 357 2.20 -4.84 44.28
C LYS A 357 2.39 -3.36 43.97
N TYR A 358 1.41 -2.72 43.32
CA TYR A 358 1.45 -1.29 42.95
C TYR A 358 0.22 -0.56 43.53
N PRO A 359 0.16 -0.37 44.86
CA PRO A 359 -1.01 0.21 45.52
C PRO A 359 -1.28 1.67 45.10
N ASP A 360 -0.25 2.38 44.63
CA ASP A 360 -0.33 3.79 44.20
C ASP A 360 -0.83 3.96 42.74
N ILE A 361 -1.10 2.85 42.03
CA ILE A 361 -1.61 2.87 40.66
C ILE A 361 -3.02 2.27 40.65
N GLN A 362 -4.01 3.08 40.32
CA GLN A 362 -5.37 2.62 40.12
C GLN A 362 -5.45 1.81 38.82
N ILE A 363 -5.81 0.53 38.90
CA ILE A 363 -5.97 -0.33 37.72
C ILE A 363 -7.46 -0.49 37.41
N THR A 364 -7.87 -0.01 36.24
CA THR A 364 -9.26 -0.05 35.75
C THR A 364 -9.34 -0.99 34.55
N THR A 365 -10.21 -2.00 34.60
CA THR A 365 -10.46 -2.89 33.45
C THR A 365 -11.69 -2.40 32.67
N LYS A 366 -11.58 -2.33 31.35
CA LYS A 366 -12.71 -2.07 30.44
C LYS A 366 -12.83 -3.21 29.43
N GLU A 367 -14.03 -3.75 29.30
CA GLU A 367 -14.37 -4.73 28.27
C GLU A 367 -14.89 -4.01 27.02
N ILE A 368 -14.30 -4.29 25.87
CA ILE A 368 -14.67 -3.66 24.58
C ILE A 368 -14.84 -4.72 23.49
N ASP A 369 -15.71 -4.45 22.52
CA ASP A 369 -16.08 -5.36 21.44
C ASP A 369 -15.15 -5.29 20.23
#